data_AF-A0A1Q8JCT8-F1
#
_entry.id   AF-A0A1Q8JCT8-F1
#
_cell.length_a   1.000
_cell.length_b   1.000
_cell.length_c   1.000
_cell.angle_alpha   90.00
_cell.angle_beta   90.00
_cell.angle_gamma   90.00
#
_symmetry.space_group_name_H-M   'P 1'
#
loop_
_entity.id
_entity.type
_entity.pdbx_description
1 polymer ?
#
loop_
_entity_poly.entity_id
_entity_poly.type
_entity_poly.pdbx_seq_one_letter_code
_entity_poly.pdbx_strand_id
1 'polypeptide(L)'
;MHAENYGVYGVRKVWAQLGREGGVDDRPVARCTVGRLMKAAGLRGVRRQRVPRTTIRADSPDLRPDLVERDFTATAPNRLWVADITYI
;
A
#
# COMPACT_ATOMS: atom_id res chain seq x y z
N MET A 1 -23.66 4.29 -6.86
CA MET A 1 -22.77 3.10 -6.75
C MET A 1 -21.91 3.03 -5.48
N HIS A 2 -20.98 3.96 -5.19
CA HIS A 2 -20.11 3.87 -3.98
C HIS A 2 -20.91 4.01 -2.67
N ALA A 3 -21.77 5.02 -2.59
CA ALA A 3 -22.63 5.27 -1.42
C ALA A 3 -23.68 4.16 -1.23
N GLU A 4 -24.30 3.68 -2.31
CA GLU A 4 -25.21 2.51 -2.29
C GLU A 4 -24.56 1.24 -1.72
N ASN A 5 -23.23 1.11 -1.84
CA ASN A 5 -22.46 0.02 -1.26
C ASN A 5 -21.83 0.39 0.09
N TYR A 6 -22.43 1.31 0.84
CA TYR A 6 -22.00 1.74 2.18
C TYR A 6 -20.52 2.19 2.24
N GLY A 7 -19.98 2.72 1.14
CA GLY A 7 -18.58 3.12 1.04
C GLY A 7 -17.57 1.96 0.93
N VAL A 8 -18.03 0.70 0.87
CA VAL A 8 -17.16 -0.47 0.75
C VAL A 8 -16.47 -0.53 -0.61
N TYR A 9 -17.12 -0.04 -1.66
CA TYR A 9 -16.67 -0.20 -3.03
C TYR A 9 -15.53 0.77 -3.38
N GLY A 10 -14.31 0.25 -3.45
CA GLY A 10 -13.16 0.99 -4.00
C GLY A 10 -13.11 0.95 -5.52
N VAL A 11 -12.07 1.60 -6.08
CA VAL A 11 -11.83 1.72 -7.52
C VAL A 11 -12.04 0.42 -8.29
N ARG A 12 -11.52 -0.70 -7.78
CA ARG A 12 -11.65 -2.02 -8.43
C ARG A 12 -13.10 -2.50 -8.53
N LYS A 13 -13.88 -2.35 -7.45
CA LYS A 13 -15.26 -2.83 -7.38
C LYS A 13 -16.21 -1.93 -8.17
N VAL A 14 -16.01 -0.61 -8.09
CA VAL A 14 -16.75 0.37 -8.91
C VAL A 14 -16.50 0.15 -10.39
N TRP A 15 -15.23 0.01 -10.80
CA TRP A 15 -14.88 -0.26 -12.19
C TRP A 15 -15.47 -1.58 -12.71
N ALA A 16 -15.40 -2.65 -11.92
CA ALA A 16 -15.98 -3.93 -12.29
C ALA A 16 -17.51 -3.88 -12.39
N GLN A 17 -18.18 -3.10 -11.53
CA GLN A 17 -19.62 -2.94 -11.60
C GLN A 17 -20.05 -2.10 -12.80
N LEU A 18 -19.36 -0.98 -13.09
CA LEU A 18 -19.59 -0.21 -14.32
C LEU A 18 -19.44 -1.09 -15.56
N GLY A 19 -18.44 -1.98 -15.62
CA GLY A 19 -18.30 -2.92 -16.71
C GLY A 19 -19.47 -3.91 -16.86
N ARG A 20 -20.10 -4.32 -15.76
CA ARG A 20 -21.31 -5.18 -15.79
C ARG A 20 -22.57 -4.42 -16.22
N GLU A 21 -22.61 -3.12 -15.96
CA GLU A 21 -23.73 -2.23 -16.30
C GLU A 21 -23.61 -1.65 -17.72
N GLY A 22 -22.62 -2.06 -18.52
CA GLY A 22 -22.40 -1.57 -19.89
C GLY A 22 -21.54 -0.31 -19.99
N GLY A 23 -21.04 0.19 -18.86
CA GLY A 23 -20.18 1.37 -18.79
C GLY A 23 -20.96 2.67 -18.60
N VAL A 24 -20.52 3.75 -19.24
CA VAL A 24 -21.20 5.05 -19.25
C VAL A 24 -21.52 5.38 -20.69
N ASP A 25 -22.79 5.65 -21.01
CA ASP A 25 -23.27 5.85 -22.38
C ASP A 25 -22.84 4.71 -23.32
N ASP A 26 -23.06 3.47 -22.87
CA ASP A 26 -22.68 2.20 -23.55
C ASP A 26 -21.19 2.09 -23.90
N ARG A 27 -20.33 2.84 -23.20
CA ARG A 27 -18.88 2.85 -23.43
C ARG A 27 -18.11 2.37 -22.21
N PRO A 28 -17.09 1.50 -22.42
CA PRO A 28 -16.25 1.01 -21.34
C PRO A 28 -15.44 2.15 -20.71
N VAL A 29 -15.39 2.18 -19.38
CA VAL A 29 -14.62 3.17 -18.64
C VAL A 29 -13.29 2.57 -18.21
N ALA A 30 -12.19 3.25 -18.53
CA ALA A 30 -10.87 2.85 -18.07
C ALA A 30 -10.77 2.90 -16.53
N ARG A 31 -10.14 1.88 -15.93
CA ARG A 31 -9.95 1.80 -14.47
C ARG A 31 -9.25 3.03 -13.89
N CYS A 32 -8.30 3.62 -14.62
CA CYS A 32 -7.59 4.83 -14.22
C CYS A 32 -8.53 6.05 -14.12
N THR A 33 -9.54 6.15 -15.00
CA THR A 33 -10.56 7.20 -14.96
C THR A 33 -11.40 7.10 -13.69
N VAL A 34 -11.89 5.90 -13.37
CA VAL A 34 -12.61 5.64 -12.11
C VAL A 34 -11.74 6.03 -10.91
N GLY A 35 -10.46 5.62 -10.92
CA GLY A 35 -9.52 5.96 -9.85
C GLY A 35 -9.29 7.45 -9.67
N ARG A 36 -9.13 8.19 -10.77
CA ARG A 36 -8.95 9.65 -10.77
C ARG A 36 -10.20 10.37 -10.23
N LEU A 37 -11.39 9.98 -10.68
CA LEU A 37 -12.65 10.57 -10.23
C LEU A 37 -12.92 10.27 -8.74
N MET A 38 -12.71 9.02 -8.31
CA MET A 38 -12.82 8.68 -6.89
C MET A 38 -11.83 9.46 -6.03
N LYS A 39 -10.59 9.67 -6.50
CA LYS A 39 -9.59 10.51 -5.80
C LYS A 39 -10.05 11.97 -5.71
N ALA A 40 -10.55 12.55 -6.80
CA ALA A 40 -11.05 13.91 -6.83
C ALA A 40 -12.25 14.09 -5.88
N ALA A 41 -13.11 13.08 -5.77
CA ALA A 41 -14.26 13.06 -4.87
C ALA A 41 -13.93 12.66 -3.42
N GLY A 42 -12.66 12.43 -3.07
CA GLY A 42 -12.26 11.99 -1.72
C GLY A 42 -12.69 10.57 -1.35
N LEU A 43 -13.20 9.78 -2.30
CA LEU A 43 -13.74 8.46 -2.06
C LEU A 43 -12.63 7.40 -1.97
N ARG A 44 -12.81 6.48 -1.02
CA ARG A 44 -11.91 5.35 -0.76
C ARG A 44 -12.77 4.14 -0.45
N GLY A 45 -12.46 3.00 -1.06
CA GLY A 45 -13.09 1.74 -0.67
C GLY A 45 -12.51 1.20 0.62
N VAL A 46 -13.33 0.43 1.35
CA VAL A 46 -12.88 -0.33 2.51
C VAL A 46 -12.00 -1.49 2.06
N ARG A 47 -10.88 -1.67 2.75
CA ARG A 47 -9.93 -2.79 2.57
C ARG A 47 -9.98 -3.64 3.84
N ARG A 48 -10.17 -4.95 3.66
CA ARG A 48 -10.32 -5.92 4.78
C ARG A 48 -9.01 -6.12 5.55
N GLN A 49 -7.87 -5.91 4.90
CA GLN A 49 -6.56 -6.06 5.54
C GLN A 49 -6.13 -4.76 6.22
N ARG A 50 -5.80 -4.88 7.51
CA ARG A 50 -5.00 -3.88 8.23
C ARG A 50 -3.62 -3.88 7.57
N VAL A 51 -3.10 -2.70 7.20
CA VAL A 51 -1.69 -2.59 6.81
C VAL A 51 -0.87 -2.99 8.04
N PRO A 52 0.00 -4.02 7.97
CA PRO A 52 0.85 -4.35 9.09
C PRO A 52 1.69 -3.13 9.42
N ARG A 53 1.68 -2.72 10.70
CA ARG A 53 2.68 -1.76 11.19
C ARG A 53 3.99 -2.51 11.25
N THR A 54 4.83 -2.30 10.25
CA THR A 54 6.13 -2.95 10.09
C THR A 54 7.13 -2.53 11.16
N THR A 55 7.02 -1.29 11.64
CA THR A 55 7.98 -0.71 12.58
C THR A 55 7.20 0.00 13.69
N ILE A 56 7.24 -0.60 14.88
CA ILE A 56 6.88 0.10 16.11
C ILE A 56 8.21 0.61 16.68
N ARG A 57 8.39 1.93 16.71
CA ARG A 57 9.57 2.53 17.35
C ARG A 57 9.54 2.10 18.83
N ALA A 58 10.67 1.64 19.34
CA ALA A 58 10.80 1.37 20.77
C ALA A 58 10.58 2.68 21.56
N ASP A 59 9.87 2.59 22.69
CA ASP A 59 9.62 3.74 23.57
C ASP A 59 10.90 4.19 24.29
N SER A 60 11.92 3.32 24.35
CA SER A 60 13.24 3.61 24.88
C SER A 60 14.26 3.85 23.77
N PRO A 61 15.30 4.68 24.02
CA PRO A 61 16.47 4.76 23.16
C PRO A 61 17.10 3.38 22.94
N ASP A 62 17.60 3.13 21.72
CA ASP A 62 18.45 1.97 21.46
C ASP A 62 19.85 2.26 22.04
N LEU A 63 20.23 1.53 23.07
CA LEU A 63 21.51 1.67 23.76
C LEU A 63 22.60 0.77 23.16
N ARG A 64 22.27 -0.03 22.14
CA ARG A 64 23.23 -0.91 21.49
C ARG A 64 24.23 -0.06 20.69
N PRO A 65 25.55 -0.30 20.85
CA PRO A 65 26.54 0.43 20.07
C PRO A 65 26.43 0.05 18.59
N ASP A 66 26.46 1.05 17.72
CA ASP A 66 26.63 0.86 16.28
C ASP A 66 28.11 0.59 16.00
N LEU A 67 28.49 -0.69 15.97
CA LEU A 67 29.88 -1.11 15.83
C LEU A 67 30.51 -0.77 14.47
N VAL A 68 29.69 -0.38 13.49
CA VAL A 68 30.13 -0.07 12.13
C VAL A 68 29.80 1.36 11.72
N GLU A 69 29.23 2.17 12.60
CA GLU A 69 28.87 3.57 12.35
C GLU A 69 28.07 3.79 11.05
N ARG A 70 27.21 2.81 10.70
CA ARG A 70 26.46 2.74 9.43
C ARG A 70 27.31 2.69 8.15
N ASP A 71 28.59 2.37 8.25
CA ASP A 71 29.41 1.99 7.10
C ASP A 71 29.28 0.47 6.85
N PHE A 72 28.56 0.12 5.78
CA PHE A 72 28.37 -1.27 5.37
C PHE A 72 29.37 -1.75 4.32
N THR A 73 30.42 -0.96 4.07
CA THR A 73 31.49 -1.31 3.12
C THR A 73 32.43 -2.32 3.74
N ALA A 74 32.83 -3.33 2.97
CA ALA A 74 33.82 -4.32 3.38
C ALA A 74 34.90 -4.48 2.32
N THR A 75 36.16 -4.53 2.75
CA THR A 75 37.33 -4.68 1.87
C THR A 75 37.55 -6.13 1.41
N ALA A 76 36.96 -7.10 2.11
CA ALA A 76 37.03 -8.52 1.80
C ALA A 76 35.80 -9.27 2.35
N PRO A 77 35.48 -10.47 1.83
CA PRO A 77 34.47 -11.35 2.43
C PRO A 77 34.75 -11.66 3.90
N ASN A 78 33.70 -12.00 4.67
CA ASN A 78 33.77 -12.34 6.09
C ASN A 78 34.31 -11.23 7.02
N ARG A 79 34.23 -9.96 6.60
CA ARG A 79 34.59 -8.81 7.44
C ARG A 79 33.40 -8.09 8.06
N LEU A 80 32.25 -8.12 7.38
CA LEU A 80 31.00 -7.50 7.82
C LEU A 80 29.84 -8.40 7.37
N TRP A 81 28.89 -8.65 8.26
CA TRP A 81 27.71 -9.47 8.00
C TRP A 81 26.47 -8.61 8.19
N VAL A 82 25.64 -8.48 7.14
CA VAL A 82 24.36 -7.78 7.20
C VAL A 82 23.24 -8.80 7.06
N ALA A 83 22.18 -8.64 7.85
CA ALA A 83 20.96 -9.43 7.73
C ALA A 83 19.76 -8.48 7.67
N ASP A 84 18.79 -8.80 6.80
CA ASP A 84 17.45 -8.22 6.85
C ASP A 84 16.42 -9.30 7.22
N ILE A 85 15.29 -8.86 7.76
CA ILE A 85 14.14 -9.71 8.00
C ILE A 85 13.00 -9.19 7.11
N THR A 86 12.58 -10.03 6.17
CA THR A 86 11.43 -9.77 5.31
C THR A 86 10.21 -10.56 5.83
N TYR A 87 9.11 -9.87 6.12
CA TYR A 87 7.82 -10.50 6.44
C TYR A 87 7.08 -10.82 5.12
N ILE A 88 6.70 -12.08 4.91
CA ILE A 88 5.88 -12.55 3.77
C ILE A 88 4.42 -12.69 4.20
#